data_AF-A0A914JLE4-F1
#
_entry.id   AF-A0A914JLE4-F1
#
_cell.length_a   1.000
_cell.length_b   1.000
_cell.length_c   1.000
_cell.angle_alpha   90.00
_cell.angle_beta   90.00
_cell.angle_gamma   90.00
#
_symmetry.space_group_name_H-M   'P 1'
#
loop_
_entity.id
_entity.type
_entity.pdbx_description
1 polymer ?
#
loop_
_entity_poly.entity_id
_entity_poly.type
_entity_poly.pdbx_seq_one_letter_code
_entity_poly.pdbx_strand_id
1 'polypeptide(L)'
;MSTIIVLLASLVTTITALSMSAICSNGIVKGGGAYYLISRSLGPQFGGSIGIIFCIANIVGAAMYVVGFAEVTRDVLKDHGFSLIDGDVNDVRFIGLAVTLILLAVVFIGLGFEAKMQVILLGIVGITILN
;
A
#
# COMPACT_ATOMS: atom_id res chain seq x y z
N MET A 1 18.24 17.78 -8.50
CA MET A 1 17.38 16.97 -9.39
C MET A 1 16.31 16.22 -8.58
N SER A 2 16.69 15.43 -7.57
CA SER A 2 15.74 14.66 -6.74
C SER A 2 14.68 15.51 -6.04
N THR A 3 15.02 16.72 -5.57
CA THR A 3 14.06 17.67 -4.96
C THR A 3 12.95 18.09 -5.91
N ILE A 4 13.26 18.28 -7.21
CA ILE A 4 12.25 18.66 -8.22
C ILE A 4 11.27 17.51 -8.44
N ILE A 5 11.75 16.27 -8.45
CA ILE A 5 10.91 15.07 -8.58
C ILE A 5 9.95 14.96 -7.39
N VAL A 6 10.45 15.15 -6.17
CA VAL A 6 9.62 15.12 -4.94
C VAL A 6 8.57 16.24 -4.97
N LEU A 7 8.96 17.46 -5.36
CA LEU A 7 8.03 18.58 -5.45
C LEU A 7 6.93 18.32 -6.49
N LEU A 8 7.27 17.84 -7.68
CA LEU A 8 6.29 17.49 -8.71
C LEU A 8 5.34 16.38 -8.26
N ALA A 9 5.87 15.31 -7.64
CA ALA A 9 5.03 14.23 -7.10
C ALA A 9 4.06 14.77 -6.03
N SER A 10 4.56 15.59 -5.10
CA SER A 10 3.72 16.21 -4.06
C SER A 10 2.65 17.14 -4.64
N LEU A 11 2.95 17.85 -5.73
CA LEU A 11 1.98 18.70 -6.42
C LEU A 11 0.85 17.87 -7.03
N VAL A 12 1.18 16.76 -7.71
CA VAL A 12 0.18 15.86 -8.29
C VAL A 12 -0.71 15.25 -7.19
N THR A 13 -0.13 14.78 -6.09
CA THR A 13 -0.90 14.22 -4.97
C THR A 13 -1.77 15.26 -4.29
N THR A 14 -1.29 16.49 -4.09
CA THR A 14 -2.07 17.57 -3.46
C THR A 14 -3.26 18.02 -4.32
N ILE A 15 -3.07 18.16 -5.64
CA ILE A 15 -4.18 18.45 -6.57
C ILE A 15 -5.23 17.33 -6.52
N THR A 16 -4.79 16.06 -6.53
CA THR A 16 -5.69 14.91 -6.45
C THR A 16 -6.46 14.88 -5.12
N ALA A 17 -5.80 15.21 -4.01
CA ALA A 17 -6.43 15.30 -2.69
C ALA A 17 -7.49 16.42 -2.62
N LEU A 18 -7.23 17.58 -3.24
CA LEU A 18 -8.21 18.66 -3.35
C LEU A 18 -9.43 18.24 -4.18
N SER A 19 -9.22 17.55 -5.31
CA SER A 19 -10.33 16.97 -6.10
C SER A 19 -11.14 15.96 -5.30
N MET A 20 -10.49 15.06 -4.55
CA MET A 20 -11.17 14.11 -3.67
C MET A 20 -11.96 14.82 -2.56
N SER A 21 -11.42 15.89 -1.96
CA SER A 21 -12.14 16.70 -0.97
C SER A 21 -13.42 17.32 -1.54
N ALA A 22 -13.38 17.82 -2.78
CA ALA A 22 -14.55 18.34 -3.47
C ALA A 22 -15.58 17.22 -3.75
N ILE A 23 -15.14 16.03 -4.15
CA ILE A 23 -16.03 14.87 -4.38
C ILE A 23 -16.73 14.44 -3.08
N CYS A 24 -15.98 14.36 -1.96
CA CYS A 24 -16.51 13.99 -0.65
C CYS A 24 -17.50 15.03 -0.08
N SER A 25 -17.39 16.28 -0.51
CA SER A 25 -18.29 17.37 -0.09
C SER A 25 -19.56 17.47 -0.95
N ASN A 26 -19.59 16.84 -2.13
CA ASN A 26 -20.69 16.89 -3.10
C ASN A 26 -21.61 15.67 -3.00
N GLY A 27 -22.19 15.42 -1.81
CA GLY A 27 -23.17 14.35 -1.64
C GLY A 27 -23.47 13.99 -0.19
N ILE A 28 -24.52 13.18 0.02
CA ILE A 28 -24.85 12.62 1.33
C ILE A 28 -24.00 11.36 1.51
N VAL A 29 -22.95 11.45 2.32
CA VAL A 29 -22.09 10.32 2.65
C VAL A 29 -22.87 9.32 3.52
N LYS A 30 -23.44 8.30 2.87
CA LYS A 30 -23.88 7.09 3.57
C LYS A 30 -22.64 6.22 3.83
N GLY A 31 -22.70 5.28 4.77
CA GLY A 31 -21.57 4.48 5.28
C GLY A 31 -20.92 3.50 4.28
N GLY A 32 -20.53 3.98 3.10
CA GLY A 32 -19.71 3.28 2.11
C GLY A 32 -18.31 3.90 2.01
N GLY A 33 -17.35 3.14 1.46
CA GLY A 33 -15.96 3.58 1.30
C GLY A 33 -15.72 4.47 0.07
N ALA A 34 -14.46 4.60 -0.34
CA ALA A 34 -14.04 5.49 -1.44
C ALA A 34 -14.78 5.24 -2.77
N TYR A 35 -14.98 3.98 -3.16
CA TYR A 35 -15.72 3.65 -4.40
C TYR A 35 -17.18 4.13 -4.35
N TYR A 36 -17.83 4.01 -3.18
CA TYR A 36 -19.20 4.47 -3.00
C TYR A 36 -19.33 5.99 -3.21
N LEU A 37 -18.37 6.75 -2.68
CA LEU A 37 -18.32 8.20 -2.82
C LEU A 37 -18.13 8.61 -4.29
N ILE A 38 -17.14 8.03 -4.97
CA ILE A 38 -16.81 8.37 -6.36
C ILE A 38 -17.96 8.04 -7.31
N SER A 39 -18.52 6.84 -7.20
CA SER A 39 -19.58 6.37 -8.11
C SER A 39 -20.88 7.18 -7.98
N ARG A 40 -21.18 7.74 -6.80
CA ARG A 40 -22.36 8.60 -6.60
C ARG A 40 -22.15 10.04 -7.05
N SER A 41 -20.98 10.62 -6.80
CA SER A 41 -20.72 12.02 -7.16
C SER A 41 -20.42 12.20 -8.65
N LEU A 42 -19.75 11.24 -9.30
CA LEU A 42 -19.35 11.32 -10.71
C LEU A 42 -20.20 10.45 -11.65
N GLY A 43 -21.06 9.58 -11.10
CA GLY A 43 -21.89 8.65 -11.86
C GLY A 43 -21.21 7.30 -12.15
N PRO A 44 -21.98 6.31 -12.61
CA PRO A 44 -21.56 4.91 -12.69
C PRO A 44 -20.43 4.65 -13.71
N GLN A 45 -20.39 5.40 -14.81
CA GLN A 45 -19.39 5.24 -15.88
C GLN A 45 -17.97 5.61 -15.40
N PHE A 46 -17.86 6.74 -14.69
CA PHE A 46 -16.60 7.18 -14.09
C PHE A 46 -16.26 6.35 -12.84
N GLY A 47 -17.25 6.04 -12.01
CA GLY A 47 -17.06 5.21 -10.81
C GLY A 47 -16.49 3.82 -11.14
N GLY A 48 -17.07 3.13 -12.13
CA GLY A 48 -16.61 1.79 -12.54
C GLY A 48 -15.17 1.80 -13.08
N SER A 49 -14.88 2.70 -14.01
CA SER A 49 -13.56 2.79 -14.65
C SER A 49 -12.45 3.14 -13.64
N ILE A 50 -12.69 4.17 -12.81
CA ILE A 50 -11.73 4.59 -11.77
C ILE A 50 -11.54 3.48 -10.73
N GLY A 51 -12.63 2.80 -10.33
CA GLY A 51 -12.58 1.71 -9.37
C GLY A 51 -11.73 0.53 -9.82
N ILE A 52 -11.83 0.12 -11.09
CA ILE A 52 -11.05 -1.00 -11.64
C ILE A 52 -9.56 -0.64 -11.67
N ILE A 53 -9.22 0.56 -12.17
CA ILE A 53 -7.82 1.01 -12.24
C ILE A 53 -7.23 1.12 -10.82
N PHE A 54 -8.00 1.65 -9.87
CA PHE A 54 -7.57 1.76 -8.48
C PHE A 54 -7.35 0.39 -7.81
N CYS A 55 -8.22 -0.59 -8.11
CA CYS A 55 -8.04 -1.96 -7.62
C CYS A 55 -6.74 -2.58 -8.13
N ILE A 56 -6.48 -2.49 -9.44
CA ILE A 56 -5.23 -3.01 -10.04
C ILE A 56 -4.01 -2.29 -9.46
N ALA A 57 -4.07 -0.96 -9.32
CA ALA A 57 -3.00 -0.18 -8.72
C ALA A 57 -2.66 -0.66 -7.30
N ASN A 58 -3.67 -0.93 -6.46
CA ASN A 58 -3.45 -1.46 -5.11
C ASN A 58 -2.89 -2.89 -5.11
N ILE A 59 -3.32 -3.75 -6.04
CA ILE A 59 -2.78 -5.12 -6.17
C ILE A 59 -1.28 -5.07 -6.49
N VAL A 60 -0.90 -4.24 -7.46
CA VAL A 60 0.51 -4.07 -7.86
C VAL A 60 1.32 -3.37 -6.75
N GLY A 61 0.73 -2.39 -6.07
CA GLY A 61 1.36 -1.72 -4.92
C GLY A 61 1.64 -2.68 -3.76
N ALA A 62 0.68 -3.55 -3.44
CA ALA A 62 0.88 -4.58 -2.42
C ALA A 62 2.02 -5.54 -2.80
N ALA A 63 2.11 -5.96 -4.06
CA ALA A 63 3.21 -6.78 -4.55
C ALA A 63 4.57 -6.05 -4.41
N MET A 64 4.62 -4.76 -4.74
CA MET A 64 5.83 -3.95 -4.57
C MET A 64 6.29 -3.88 -3.11
N TYR A 65 5.38 -3.71 -2.15
CA TYR A 65 5.73 -3.69 -0.72
C TYR A 65 6.29 -5.03 -0.24
N VAL A 66 5.71 -6.16 -0.68
CA VAL A 66 6.21 -7.49 -0.32
C VAL A 66 7.59 -7.75 -0.90
N VAL A 67 7.83 -7.38 -2.16
CA VAL A 67 9.15 -7.55 -2.80
C VAL A 67 10.21 -6.69 -2.08
N GLY A 68 9.92 -5.43 -1.78
CA GLY A 68 10.85 -4.58 -1.05
C GLY A 68 11.18 -5.12 0.35
N PHE A 69 10.19 -5.68 1.05
CA PHE A 69 10.43 -6.38 2.33
C PHE A 69 11.32 -7.63 2.16
N ALA A 70 11.08 -8.41 1.11
CA ALA A 70 11.86 -9.62 0.83
C ALA A 70 13.32 -9.31 0.49
N GLU A 71 13.59 -8.22 -0.24
CA GLU A 71 14.95 -7.74 -0.55
C GLU A 71 15.70 -7.36 0.74
N VAL A 72 15.11 -6.52 1.59
CA VAL A 72 15.72 -6.11 2.86
C VAL A 72 15.96 -7.32 3.78
N THR A 73 15.01 -8.26 3.84
CA THR A 73 15.17 -9.48 4.64
C THR A 73 16.32 -10.35 4.13
N ARG A 74 16.44 -10.49 2.80
CA ARG A 74 17.53 -11.23 2.17
C ARG A 74 18.88 -10.57 2.42
N ASP A 75 18.96 -9.24 2.38
CA ASP A 75 20.21 -8.51 2.65
C ASP A 75 20.64 -8.66 4.11
N VAL A 76 19.71 -8.54 5.07
CA VAL A 76 20.00 -8.80 6.49
C VAL A 76 20.46 -10.24 6.72
N LEU A 77 19.85 -11.21 6.03
CA LEU A 77 20.21 -12.62 6.17
C LEU A 77 21.64 -12.90 5.64
N LYS A 78 22.00 -12.27 4.51
CA LYS A 78 23.36 -12.32 3.96
C LYS A 78 24.41 -11.73 4.88
N ASP A 79 24.11 -10.60 5.52
CA ASP A 79 25.04 -9.95 6.45
C ASP A 79 25.38 -10.87 7.64
N HIS A 80 24.46 -11.75 8.02
CA HIS A 80 24.68 -12.76 9.07
C HIS A 80 25.27 -14.08 8.56
N GLY A 81 25.64 -14.17 7.28
CA GLY A 81 26.27 -15.34 6.67
C GLY A 81 25.32 -16.49 6.31
N PHE A 82 24.01 -16.24 6.30
CA PHE A 82 23.00 -17.23 5.93
C PHE A 82 22.51 -17.00 4.49
N SER A 83 22.43 -18.07 3.70
CA SER A 83 21.80 -18.08 2.37
C SER A 83 20.76 -19.19 2.34
N LEU A 84 19.54 -18.90 1.86
CA LEU A 84 18.45 -19.89 1.84
C LEU A 84 18.66 -20.92 0.73
N ILE A 85 18.91 -20.45 -0.49
CA ILE A 85 19.15 -21.30 -1.65
C ILE A 85 20.47 -20.90 -2.30
N ASP A 86 20.50 -19.72 -2.93
CA ASP A 86 21.68 -19.23 -3.67
C ASP A 86 22.15 -17.86 -3.15
N GLY A 87 21.39 -17.25 -2.24
CA GLY A 87 21.66 -15.89 -1.80
C GLY A 87 21.44 -14.87 -2.92
N ASP A 88 20.52 -15.09 -3.85
CA ASP A 88 20.27 -14.10 -4.91
C ASP A 88 18.78 -13.87 -5.17
N VAL A 89 18.37 -13.73 -6.43
CA VAL A 89 16.98 -13.42 -6.81
C VAL A 89 16.02 -14.53 -6.37
N ASN A 90 16.48 -15.78 -6.31
CA ASN A 90 15.63 -16.90 -5.92
C ASN A 90 15.20 -16.84 -4.44
N ASP A 91 16.09 -16.36 -3.56
CA ASP A 91 15.80 -16.18 -2.14
C ASP A 91 14.71 -15.10 -1.95
N VAL A 92 14.78 -14.00 -2.71
CA VAL A 92 13.75 -12.94 -2.71
C VAL A 92 12.40 -13.48 -3.15
N ARG A 93 12.35 -14.33 -4.20
CA ARG A 93 11.10 -14.96 -4.66
C ARG A 93 10.50 -15.89 -3.62
N PHE A 94 11.34 -16.69 -2.95
CA PHE A 94 10.88 -17.64 -1.93
C PHE A 94 10.34 -16.90 -0.69
N ILE A 95 11.09 -15.92 -0.18
CA ILE A 95 10.66 -15.07 0.94
C ILE A 95 9.39 -14.30 0.56
N GLY A 96 9.34 -13.70 -0.63
CA GLY A 96 8.16 -12.97 -1.11
C GLY A 96 6.91 -13.84 -1.20
N LEU A 97 7.03 -15.07 -1.70
CA LEU A 97 5.92 -16.04 -1.74
C LEU A 97 5.47 -16.42 -0.33
N ALA A 98 6.40 -16.74 0.57
CA ALA A 98 6.09 -17.08 1.95
C ALA A 98 5.37 -15.93 2.67
N VAL A 99 5.86 -14.70 2.54
CA VAL A 99 5.26 -13.50 3.13
C VAL A 99 3.87 -13.24 2.54
N THR A 100 3.69 -13.40 1.24
CA THR A 100 2.38 -13.22 0.58
C THR A 100 1.35 -14.22 1.13
N LEU A 101 1.73 -15.49 1.32
CA LEU A 101 0.84 -16.50 1.91
C LEU A 101 0.50 -16.20 3.36
N ILE A 102 1.46 -15.70 4.15
CA ILE A 102 1.23 -15.28 5.53
C ILE A 102 0.26 -14.09 5.58
N LEU A 103 0.47 -13.06 4.75
CA LEU A 103 -0.42 -11.91 4.67
C LEU A 103 -1.83 -12.32 4.23
N LEU A 104 -1.94 -13.24 3.27
CA LEU A 104 -3.23 -13.80 2.86
C LEU A 104 -3.93 -14.51 4.04
N ALA A 105 -3.20 -15.29 4.82
CA ALA A 105 -3.75 -15.94 6.02
C ALA A 105 -4.23 -14.91 7.07
N VAL A 106 -3.48 -13.81 7.28
CA VAL A 106 -3.86 -12.72 8.19
C VAL A 106 -5.16 -12.06 7.75
N VAL A 107 -5.34 -11.82 6.44
CA VAL A 107 -6.57 -11.25 5.89
C VAL A 107 -7.79 -12.13 6.18
N PHE A 108 -7.63 -13.47 6.17
CA PHE A 108 -8.72 -14.40 6.52
C PHE A 108 -9.08 -14.40 8.01
N ILE A 109 -8.15 -14.09 8.91
CA ILE A 109 -8.39 -14.08 10.36
C ILE A 109 -9.29 -12.89 10.77
N GLY A 110 -9.18 -11.76 10.07
CA GLY A 110 -10.16 -10.68 10.14
C GLY A 110 -9.60 -9.27 10.28
N LEU A 111 -10.30 -8.32 9.66
CA LEU A 111 -9.92 -6.91 9.54
C LEU A 111 -9.86 -6.14 10.86
N GLY A 112 -10.53 -6.63 11.91
CA GLY A 112 -10.54 -5.99 13.22
C GLY A 112 -9.18 -6.04 13.92
N PHE A 113 -8.36 -7.06 13.64
CA PHE A 113 -6.99 -7.14 14.15
C PHE A 113 -6.06 -6.17 13.40
N GLU A 114 -6.20 -6.09 12.07
CA GLU A 114 -5.43 -5.20 11.20
C GLU A 114 -5.56 -3.74 11.63
N ALA A 115 -6.78 -3.26 11.87
CA ALA A 115 -7.03 -1.88 12.29
C ALA A 115 -6.33 -1.52 13.62
N LYS A 116 -6.20 -2.48 14.55
CA LYS A 116 -5.47 -2.27 15.82
C LYS A 116 -3.96 -2.23 15.60
N MET A 117 -3.44 -3.11 14.75
CA MET A 117 -2.01 -3.17 14.41
C MET A 117 -1.55 -1.89 13.69
N GLN A 118 -2.40 -1.27 12.88
CA GLN A 118 -2.06 -0.03 12.17
C GLN A 118 -1.60 1.11 13.08
N VAL A 119 -2.23 1.27 14.25
CA VAL A 119 -1.83 2.32 15.21
C VAL A 119 -0.44 2.03 15.79
N ILE A 120 -0.12 0.76 16.04
CA ILE A 120 1.19 0.34 16.52
C ILE A 120 2.26 0.58 15.44
N LEU A 121 1.97 0.20 14.19
CA LEU A 121 2.87 0.40 13.06
C LEU A 121 3.18 1.89 12.82
N LEU A 122 2.17 2.76 12.95
CA LEU A 122 2.37 4.20 12.86
C LEU A 122 3.34 4.71 13.93
N GLY A 123 3.22 4.20 15.16
CA GLY A 123 4.14 4.54 16.26
C GLY A 123 5.57 4.12 15.97
N ILE A 124 5.78 2.91 15.45
CA ILE A 124 7.12 2.41 15.09
C ILE A 124 7.75 3.28 14.01
N VAL A 125 7.03 3.54 12.92
CA VAL A 125 7.53 4.39 11.82
C VAL A 125 7.85 5.80 12.31
N GLY A 126 7.01 6.37 13.18
CA GLY A 126 7.25 7.68 13.78
C GLY A 126 8.55 7.73 14.59
N ILE A 127 8.84 6.69 15.37
CA ILE A 127 10.10 6.58 16.13
C ILE A 127 11.29 6.42 15.17
N THR A 128 11.17 5.61 14.12
CA THR A 128 12.23 5.41 13.13
C THR A 128 12.57 6.68 12.35
N ILE A 129 11.61 7.58 12.14
CA ILE A 129 11.88 8.87 11.46
C ILE A 129 12.62 9.85 12.37
N LEU A 130 12.41 9.75 13.70
CA LEU A 130 13.02 10.66 14.68
C LEU A 130 14.43 10.25 15.12
N ASN A 131 14.77 8.97 14.98
CA ASN A 131 16.09 8.40 15.31
C ASN A 131 16.97 8.36 14.06
#